data_AF-A0AAJ0FTI6-F1
#
_entry.id   AF-A0AAJ0FTI6-F1
#
_cell.length_a   1.000
_cell.length_b   1.000
_cell.length_c   1.000
_cell.angle_alpha   90.00
_cell.angle_beta   90.00
_cell.angle_gamma   90.00
#
_symmetry.space_group_name_H-M   'P 1'
#
loop_
_entity.id
_entity.type
_entity.pdbx_description
1 polymer ?
#
loop_
_entity_poly.entity_id
_entity_poly.type
_entity_poly.pdbx_seq_one_letter_code
_entity_poly.pdbx_strand_id
1 'polypeptide(L)'
;MVSRLSPVFDTLLRGHQGSEGAVLSLEVSPDTFQRFYQFVYSGAYEMTCSAQEKLFSHSSEAPNPISSSSFAHPIAVRQAPYFHKSAPQAPPKRQRSINEDTEKSADVERLCISSFKKNYSIGSNSSQIRNYVGETISAIDICVGHSRMWLFAYRYSISALMNYACSQLAEELAHWTGSESNFIHTFKALVQHVYINCIVDDRSLRVLLARFAACVLVHVSALDGWAELLTEVPDFETDLGLELVRGVQNGLMQKNGLTNEQSSLLTPLVREDLWPFFISNQEQILSFWSTLVSNTSEISTAATDKDIQNVFQTVDNIISDEKRPYWEHRLAYVQLNRVLTSLKPIINYRRQHGLFRSHRGHDNSTVMLDMYVMALEGRKPRREIARNIRLGKRWSLSIAKSLFLAVAYSNRVDTIIRDFSVTHSFLESVACETLQACRKALGDGAVVSL
;
A
#
# COMPACT_ATOMS: atom_id res chain seq x y z
N MET A 1 13.05 -43.82 5.33
CA MET A 1 12.23 -42.86 4.56
C MET A 1 12.46 -41.44 5.04
N VAL A 2 12.25 -41.15 6.34
CA VAL A 2 12.46 -39.82 6.94
C VAL A 2 13.89 -39.27 6.75
N SER A 3 14.94 -40.10 6.85
CA SER A 3 16.33 -39.68 6.59
C SER A 3 16.58 -39.12 5.18
N ARG A 4 15.78 -39.52 4.18
CA ARG A 4 15.93 -39.02 2.81
C ARG A 4 15.32 -37.63 2.61
N LEU A 5 14.46 -37.20 3.52
CA LEU A 5 13.77 -35.91 3.45
C LEU A 5 14.59 -34.78 4.08
N SER A 6 15.55 -35.11 4.94
CA SER A 6 16.31 -34.15 5.73
C SER A 6 17.71 -34.67 6.04
N PRO A 7 18.77 -33.89 5.75
CA PRO A 7 20.11 -34.22 6.22
C PRO A 7 20.21 -34.18 7.76
N VAL A 8 19.38 -33.37 8.42
CA VAL A 8 19.30 -33.31 9.88
C VAL A 8 18.76 -34.63 10.44
N PHE A 9 17.68 -35.17 9.88
CA PHE A 9 17.17 -36.48 10.30
C PHE A 9 18.13 -37.61 9.96
N ASP A 10 18.82 -37.58 8.82
CA ASP A 10 19.84 -38.58 8.51
C ASP A 10 20.96 -38.58 9.55
N THR A 11 21.43 -37.41 9.96
CA THR A 11 22.44 -37.24 11.00
C THR A 11 21.96 -37.76 12.35
N LEU A 12 20.74 -37.39 12.76
CA LEU A 12 20.13 -37.84 14.01
C LEU A 12 19.97 -39.36 14.05
N LEU A 13 19.53 -39.98 12.95
CA LEU A 13 19.34 -41.43 12.85
C LEU A 13 20.68 -42.19 12.85
N ARG A 14 21.71 -41.67 12.17
CA ARG A 14 23.05 -42.27 12.19
C ARG A 14 23.68 -42.24 13.58
N GLY A 15 23.45 -41.19 14.35
CA GLY A 15 23.93 -41.08 15.73
C GLY A 15 23.38 -42.14 16.69
N HIS A 16 22.31 -42.85 16.30
CA HIS A 16 21.64 -43.86 17.13
C HIS A 16 21.78 -45.29 16.57
N GLN A 17 22.70 -45.54 15.64
CA GLN A 17 22.93 -46.88 15.10
C GLN A 17 23.53 -47.80 16.18
N GLY A 18 22.66 -48.56 16.85
CA GLY A 18 23.03 -49.52 17.90
C GLY A 18 21.90 -49.91 18.84
N SER A 19 20.83 -49.11 18.94
CA SER A 19 19.64 -49.45 19.71
C SER A 19 18.49 -49.85 18.78
N GLU A 20 18.11 -51.13 18.82
CA GLU A 20 16.79 -51.55 18.32
C GLU A 20 15.72 -50.72 19.05
N GLY A 21 14.95 -49.92 18.32
CA GLY A 21 13.91 -49.07 18.88
C GLY A 21 14.32 -47.65 19.28
N ALA A 22 15.36 -47.07 18.66
CA ALA A 22 15.71 -45.65 18.87
C ALA A 22 14.50 -44.71 18.64
N VAL A 23 14.04 -44.05 19.71
CA VAL A 23 12.97 -43.04 19.67
C VAL A 23 13.59 -41.67 19.50
N LEU A 24 13.29 -41.00 18.38
CA LEU A 24 13.66 -39.60 18.19
C LEU A 24 12.70 -38.72 18.99
N SER A 25 13.23 -38.04 20.01
CA SER A 25 12.49 -36.97 20.69
C SER A 25 12.57 -35.70 19.85
N LEU A 26 11.45 -35.29 19.27
CA LEU A 26 11.32 -34.02 18.55
C LEU A 26 10.54 -33.04 19.42
N GLU A 27 11.09 -31.85 19.64
CA GLU A 27 10.40 -30.76 20.34
C GLU A 27 9.33 -30.12 19.43
N VAL A 28 8.23 -30.83 19.23
CA VAL A 28 7.13 -30.40 18.36
C VAL A 28 5.79 -30.73 18.99
N SER A 29 4.76 -29.93 18.68
CA SER A 29 3.41 -30.27 19.11
C SER A 29 2.96 -31.59 18.46
N PRO A 30 2.12 -32.39 19.14
CA PRO A 30 1.57 -33.62 18.57
C PRO A 30 0.88 -33.40 17.21
N ASP A 31 0.17 -32.29 17.07
CA ASP A 31 -0.51 -31.86 15.84
C ASP A 31 0.48 -31.58 14.69
N THR A 32 1.57 -30.84 14.96
CA THR A 32 2.63 -30.60 13.96
C THR A 32 3.29 -31.91 13.54
N PHE A 33 3.55 -32.79 14.51
CA PHE A 33 4.14 -34.10 14.23
C PHE A 33 3.22 -34.99 13.38
N GLN A 34 1.92 -35.02 13.68
CA GLN A 34 0.94 -35.78 12.93
C GLN A 34 0.85 -35.32 11.47
N ARG A 35 0.86 -34.00 11.23
CA ARG A 35 0.86 -33.44 9.87
C ARG A 35 2.16 -33.69 9.13
N PHE A 36 3.29 -33.61 9.83
CA PHE A 36 4.57 -34.03 9.25
C PHE A 36 4.50 -35.49 8.83
N TYR A 37 3.97 -36.37 9.69
CA TYR A 37 3.79 -37.78 9.37
C TYR A 37 2.91 -37.96 8.12
N GLN A 38 1.77 -37.29 8.02
CA GLN A 38 0.94 -37.31 6.81
C GLN A 38 1.76 -36.95 5.56
N PHE A 39 2.49 -35.82 5.62
CA PHE A 39 3.31 -35.36 4.50
C PHE A 39 4.38 -36.36 4.08
N VAL A 40 5.02 -37.04 5.04
CA VAL A 40 6.05 -38.05 4.74
C VAL A 40 5.49 -39.20 3.89
N TYR A 41 4.23 -39.58 4.10
CA TYR A 41 3.62 -40.73 3.40
C TYR A 41 2.84 -40.36 2.14
N SER A 42 2.20 -39.19 2.10
CA SER A 42 1.34 -38.77 0.98
C SER A 42 1.93 -37.64 0.13
N GLY A 43 2.98 -36.95 0.62
CA GLY A 43 3.46 -35.69 0.04
C GLY A 43 2.57 -34.48 0.35
N ALA A 44 1.54 -34.64 1.20
CA ALA A 44 0.58 -33.61 1.56
C ALA A 44 0.14 -33.74 3.03
N TYR A 45 -0.35 -32.66 3.62
CA TYR A 45 -1.00 -32.72 4.92
C TYR A 45 -2.27 -31.88 4.92
N GLU A 46 -3.17 -32.19 5.85
CA GLU A 46 -4.45 -31.51 5.99
C GLU A 46 -4.56 -30.83 7.35
N MET A 47 -5.17 -29.64 7.35
CA MET A 47 -5.54 -28.95 8.57
C MET A 47 -6.90 -29.48 9.02
N THR A 48 -6.91 -30.47 9.91
CA THR A 48 -8.12 -31.00 10.54
C THR A 48 -8.18 -30.61 12.00
N CYS A 49 -9.39 -30.34 12.52
CA CYS A 49 -9.61 -30.08 13.93
C CYS A 49 -9.24 -31.36 14.67
N SER A 50 -8.18 -31.36 15.46
CA SER A 50 -7.87 -32.51 16.28
C SER A 50 -8.91 -32.60 17.38
N ALA A 51 -9.93 -33.44 17.19
CA ALA A 51 -10.89 -33.80 18.24
C ALA A 51 -10.20 -34.38 19.51
N GLN A 52 -8.91 -34.77 19.39
CA GLN A 52 -8.13 -35.36 20.48
C GLN A 52 -7.72 -34.39 21.59
N GLU A 53 -7.66 -33.06 21.39
CA GLU A 53 -7.39 -32.14 22.51
C GLU A 53 -8.54 -32.09 23.53
N LYS A 54 -9.77 -32.40 23.11
CA LYS A 54 -10.91 -32.54 24.03
C LYS A 54 -10.90 -33.86 24.81
N LEU A 55 -10.26 -34.92 24.29
CA LEU A 55 -10.26 -36.24 24.95
C LEU A 55 -9.24 -36.34 26.09
N PHE A 56 -8.13 -35.60 26.03
CA PHE A 56 -7.11 -35.60 27.09
C PHE A 56 -7.38 -34.57 28.20
N SER A 57 -8.37 -33.70 28.04
CA SER A 57 -8.74 -32.66 29.02
C SER A 57 -9.81 -33.09 30.03
N HIS A 58 -10.38 -34.31 29.92
CA HIS A 58 -11.51 -34.77 30.75
C HIS A 58 -11.27 -36.07 31.53
N SER A 59 -10.04 -36.33 31.98
CA SER A 59 -9.75 -37.43 32.93
C SER A 59 -9.29 -36.91 34.29
N SER A 60 -10.12 -36.10 34.94
CA SER A 60 -10.17 -35.97 36.40
C SER A 60 -11.33 -35.07 36.80
N GLU A 61 -12.54 -35.61 36.94
CA GLU A 61 -13.45 -35.25 38.03
C GLU A 61 -14.72 -36.12 38.02
N ALA A 62 -15.12 -36.50 39.24
CA ALA A 62 -16.29 -37.33 39.54
C ALA A 62 -17.61 -36.56 39.36
N PRO A 63 -18.75 -37.26 39.20
CA PRO A 63 -19.99 -36.65 38.72
C PRO A 63 -20.79 -36.01 39.86
N ASN A 64 -21.48 -34.90 39.59
CA ASN A 64 -22.67 -34.48 40.33
C ASN A 64 -23.56 -33.51 39.53
N PRO A 65 -24.85 -33.34 39.92
CA PRO A 65 -25.95 -33.45 38.98
C PRO A 65 -26.60 -32.12 38.57
N ILE A 66 -27.18 -32.20 37.37
CA ILE A 66 -28.35 -31.51 36.81
C ILE A 66 -29.01 -30.43 37.70
N SER A 67 -29.06 -29.20 37.19
CA SER A 67 -30.21 -28.33 37.39
C SER A 67 -30.48 -27.48 36.16
N SER A 68 -31.65 -27.73 35.60
CA SER A 68 -32.35 -27.02 34.54
C SER A 68 -32.74 -25.60 34.97
N SER A 69 -32.64 -24.64 34.05
CA SER A 69 -33.41 -23.40 34.10
C SER A 69 -33.45 -22.77 32.72
N SER A 70 -34.60 -22.91 32.05
CA SER A 70 -34.95 -22.17 30.84
C SER A 70 -35.52 -20.81 31.22
N PHE A 71 -35.21 -19.76 30.48
CA PHE A 71 -36.11 -18.62 30.35
C PHE A 71 -36.08 -18.07 28.93
N ALA A 72 -37.29 -17.89 28.38
CA ALA A 72 -37.58 -17.35 27.07
C ALA A 72 -38.24 -15.96 27.20
N HIS A 73 -37.84 -15.06 26.29
CA HIS A 73 -38.58 -13.94 25.68
C HIS A 73 -38.94 -12.69 26.55
N PRO A 74 -39.47 -11.60 25.94
CA PRO A 74 -38.95 -10.79 24.84
C PRO A 74 -39.11 -9.27 25.11
N ILE A 75 -38.44 -8.37 24.37
CA ILE A 75 -38.89 -6.95 24.30
C ILE A 75 -38.81 -6.45 22.86
N ALA A 76 -40.00 -6.20 22.30
CA ALA A 76 -40.23 -5.40 21.11
C ALA A 76 -40.48 -3.94 21.52
N VAL A 77 -39.85 -2.97 20.86
CA VAL A 77 -40.16 -1.55 21.02
C VAL A 77 -40.74 -1.03 19.70
N ARG A 78 -42.01 -0.61 19.76
CA ARG A 78 -42.70 0.21 18.78
C ARG A 78 -42.17 1.65 18.86
N GLN A 79 -41.93 2.29 17.71
CA GLN A 79 -41.90 3.76 17.61
C GLN A 79 -43.01 4.25 16.68
N ALA A 80 -43.65 5.35 17.10
CA ALA A 80 -44.75 6.04 16.44
C ALA A 80 -44.23 7.17 15.53
N PRO A 81 -45.03 7.64 14.55
CA PRO A 81 -44.58 8.58 13.53
C PRO A 81 -44.77 10.04 13.96
N TYR A 82 -43.76 10.88 13.70
CA TYR A 82 -43.87 12.34 13.76
C TYR A 82 -43.90 12.94 12.36
N PHE A 83 -44.92 13.77 12.14
CA PHE A 83 -45.08 14.66 10.98
C PHE A 83 -44.04 15.79 11.01
N HIS A 84 -43.40 16.07 9.87
CA HIS A 84 -42.76 17.37 9.62
C HIS A 84 -43.15 17.95 8.26
N LYS A 85 -43.49 19.24 8.29
CA LYS A 85 -43.93 20.09 7.18
C LYS A 85 -42.78 20.44 6.23
N SER A 86 -43.12 20.52 4.96
CA SER A 86 -42.26 20.86 3.82
C SER A 86 -41.87 22.35 3.76
N ALA A 87 -40.65 22.62 3.31
CA ALA A 87 -40.16 23.90 2.80
C ALA A 87 -39.25 23.64 1.57
N PRO A 88 -39.00 24.65 0.70
CA PRO A 88 -38.92 24.46 -0.75
C PRO A 88 -37.58 23.92 -1.29
N GLN A 89 -37.69 23.13 -2.35
CA GLN A 89 -36.60 22.41 -3.03
C GLN A 89 -35.64 23.34 -3.78
N ALA A 90 -34.35 23.20 -3.50
CA ALA A 90 -33.25 23.63 -4.36
C ALA A 90 -32.98 22.58 -5.47
N PRO A 91 -32.46 22.98 -6.64
CA PRO A 91 -32.29 22.07 -7.78
C PRO A 91 -31.30 20.93 -7.47
N PRO A 92 -31.52 19.73 -8.00
CA PRO A 92 -30.77 18.54 -7.62
C PRO A 92 -29.30 18.66 -8.07
N LYS A 93 -28.39 18.72 -7.08
CA LYS A 93 -26.97 18.47 -7.31
C LYS A 93 -26.84 17.03 -7.80
N ARG A 94 -26.26 16.84 -8.99
CA ARG A 94 -25.85 15.54 -9.53
C ARG A 94 -25.05 14.77 -8.48
N GLN A 95 -25.69 13.82 -7.81
CA GLN A 95 -25.02 12.80 -7.00
C GLN A 95 -24.21 11.93 -7.97
N ARG A 96 -22.90 12.15 -7.99
CA ARG A 96 -21.96 11.16 -8.51
C ARG A 96 -22.09 9.93 -7.60
N SER A 97 -22.45 8.79 -8.17
CA SER A 97 -22.82 7.59 -7.41
C SER A 97 -21.60 7.01 -6.70
N ILE A 98 -21.66 6.97 -5.37
CA ILE A 98 -20.68 6.32 -4.48
C ILE A 98 -20.42 4.85 -4.88
N ASN A 99 -21.39 4.21 -5.52
CA ASN A 99 -21.31 2.81 -5.94
C ASN A 99 -20.24 2.53 -7.03
N GLU A 100 -19.88 3.51 -7.87
CA GLU A 100 -18.90 3.28 -8.96
C GLU A 100 -17.46 3.13 -8.44
N ASP A 101 -17.14 3.69 -7.28
CA ASP A 101 -15.78 3.68 -6.73
C ASP A 101 -15.52 2.38 -5.93
N THR A 102 -16.55 1.84 -5.26
CA THR A 102 -16.46 0.55 -4.56
C THR A 102 -16.23 -0.61 -5.52
N GLU A 103 -16.91 -0.62 -6.68
CA GLU A 103 -16.79 -1.70 -7.67
C GLU A 103 -15.40 -1.74 -8.31
N LYS A 104 -14.81 -0.57 -8.60
CA LYS A 104 -13.43 -0.48 -9.12
C LYS A 104 -12.38 -0.95 -8.10
N SER A 105 -12.59 -0.69 -6.80
CA SER A 105 -11.69 -1.16 -5.74
C SER A 105 -11.66 -2.69 -5.66
N ALA A 106 -12.84 -3.34 -5.73
CA ALA A 106 -12.95 -4.79 -5.70
C ALA A 106 -12.26 -5.46 -6.90
N ASP A 107 -12.31 -4.85 -8.09
CA ASP A 107 -11.62 -5.38 -9.28
C ASP A 107 -10.10 -5.30 -9.17
N VAL A 108 -9.57 -4.21 -8.58
CA VAL A 108 -8.12 -4.07 -8.33
C VAL A 108 -7.64 -5.13 -7.35
N GLU A 109 -8.38 -5.34 -6.25
CA GLU A 109 -8.05 -6.37 -5.27
C GLU A 109 -8.09 -7.77 -5.90
N ARG A 110 -9.14 -8.12 -6.64
CA ARG A 110 -9.22 -9.41 -7.35
C ARG A 110 -8.02 -9.63 -8.27
N LEU A 111 -7.58 -8.59 -8.98
CA LEU A 111 -6.39 -8.65 -9.81
C LEU A 111 -5.12 -8.85 -8.98
N CYS A 112 -4.94 -8.14 -7.86
CA CYS A 112 -3.80 -8.30 -6.96
C CYS A 112 -3.77 -9.71 -6.35
N ILE A 113 -4.90 -10.22 -5.86
CA ILE A 113 -5.03 -11.59 -5.34
C ILE A 113 -4.78 -12.62 -6.44
N SER A 114 -5.25 -12.41 -7.67
CA SER A 114 -4.97 -13.34 -8.78
C SER A 114 -3.48 -13.41 -9.11
N SER A 115 -2.78 -12.26 -9.07
CA SER A 115 -1.34 -12.16 -9.26
C SER A 115 -0.59 -12.85 -8.11
N PHE A 116 -1.05 -12.64 -6.88
CA PHE A 116 -0.55 -13.33 -5.70
C PHE A 116 -0.66 -14.86 -5.84
N LYS A 117 -1.84 -15.38 -6.22
CA LYS A 117 -2.07 -16.82 -6.45
C LYS A 117 -1.12 -17.39 -7.51
N LYS A 118 -0.90 -16.65 -8.61
CA LYS A 118 0.00 -17.06 -9.69
C LYS A 118 1.45 -17.24 -9.22
N ASN A 119 1.93 -16.37 -8.33
CA ASN A 119 3.31 -16.40 -7.84
C ASN A 119 3.62 -17.62 -6.95
N TYR A 120 2.60 -18.21 -6.32
CA TYR A 120 2.76 -19.38 -5.45
C TYR A 120 2.36 -20.69 -6.12
N SER A 121 2.24 -20.70 -7.46
CA SER A 121 1.88 -21.88 -8.25
C SER A 121 0.64 -22.62 -7.72
N ILE A 122 -0.34 -21.86 -7.20
CA ILE A 122 -1.58 -22.41 -6.65
C ILE A 122 -2.38 -22.96 -7.83
N GLY A 123 -2.23 -24.26 -8.09
CA GLY A 123 -2.91 -24.93 -9.18
C GLY A 123 -4.42 -24.92 -8.96
N SER A 124 -5.19 -24.66 -10.02
CA SER A 124 -6.67 -24.63 -10.00
C SER A 124 -7.34 -25.95 -9.59
N ASN A 125 -6.56 -27.00 -9.30
CA ASN A 125 -7.04 -28.32 -8.95
C ASN A 125 -7.14 -28.54 -7.42
N SER A 126 -6.71 -27.58 -6.59
CA SER A 126 -6.70 -27.67 -5.12
C SER A 126 -8.03 -27.26 -4.45
N SER A 127 -8.97 -26.71 -5.23
CA SER A 127 -10.28 -26.23 -4.77
C SER A 127 -11.28 -27.35 -4.46
N GLN A 128 -10.87 -28.35 -3.68
CA GLN A 128 -11.79 -28.91 -2.71
C GLN A 128 -11.92 -27.91 -1.57
N ILE A 129 -12.69 -26.84 -1.80
CA ILE A 129 -13.23 -26.01 -0.72
C ILE A 129 -13.98 -26.98 0.17
N ARG A 130 -13.31 -27.37 1.27
CA ARG A 130 -13.92 -28.16 2.32
C ARG A 130 -15.01 -27.28 2.89
N ASN A 131 -16.25 -27.61 2.54
CA ASN A 131 -17.36 -27.29 3.41
C ASN A 131 -17.05 -28.01 4.73
N TYR A 132 -16.35 -27.35 5.65
CA TYR A 132 -16.07 -27.83 7.00
C TYR A 132 -17.39 -27.85 7.76
N VAL A 133 -18.20 -28.88 7.48
CA VAL A 133 -19.44 -29.19 8.17
C VAL A 133 -19.05 -29.98 9.42
N GLY A 134 -18.59 -29.28 10.45
CA GLY A 134 -18.24 -29.86 11.76
C GLY A 134 -17.24 -28.98 12.49
N GLU A 135 -17.59 -28.53 13.71
CA GLU A 135 -16.82 -27.67 14.63
C GLU A 135 -15.79 -26.76 13.94
N THR A 136 -16.21 -25.54 13.60
CA THR A 136 -15.43 -24.54 12.87
C THR A 136 -14.07 -24.31 13.51
N ILE A 137 -13.03 -24.94 12.96
CA ILE A 137 -11.64 -24.54 13.18
C ILE A 137 -11.57 -23.06 12.82
N SER A 138 -11.05 -22.24 13.72
CA SER A 138 -10.87 -20.84 13.39
C SER A 138 -9.84 -20.72 12.26
N ALA A 139 -10.08 -19.85 11.28
CA ALA A 139 -9.12 -19.57 10.20
C ALA A 139 -7.72 -19.23 10.75
N ILE A 140 -7.65 -18.73 12.00
CA ILE A 140 -6.40 -18.50 12.73
C ILE A 140 -5.57 -19.77 12.86
N ASP A 141 -6.18 -20.87 13.30
CA ASP A 141 -5.50 -22.10 13.66
C ASP A 141 -5.00 -22.79 12.40
N ILE A 142 -5.73 -22.62 11.29
CA ILE A 142 -5.33 -23.08 9.96
C ILE A 142 -4.08 -22.33 9.50
N CYS A 143 -4.11 -21.00 9.48
CA CYS A 143 -2.96 -20.21 9.01
C CYS A 143 -1.73 -20.37 9.94
N VAL A 144 -1.95 -20.35 11.25
CA VAL A 144 -0.89 -20.56 12.26
C VAL A 144 -0.35 -21.99 12.16
N GLY A 145 -1.16 -22.99 11.90
CA GLY A 145 -0.67 -24.36 11.72
C GLY A 145 0.18 -24.53 10.45
N HIS A 146 -0.15 -23.87 9.33
CA HIS A 146 0.73 -23.87 8.16
C HIS A 146 2.07 -23.18 8.44
N SER A 147 2.08 -22.05 9.16
CA SER A 147 3.34 -21.39 9.54
C SER A 147 4.17 -22.22 10.53
N ARG A 148 3.54 -22.92 11.48
CA ARG A 148 4.23 -23.90 12.36
C ARG A 148 4.85 -25.06 11.56
N MET A 149 4.12 -25.60 10.59
CA MET A 149 4.63 -26.65 9.69
C MET A 149 5.82 -26.17 8.87
N TRP A 150 5.78 -24.93 8.39
CA TRP A 150 6.91 -24.31 7.70
C TRP A 150 8.12 -24.13 8.61
N LEU A 151 7.93 -23.62 9.84
CA LEU A 151 9.01 -23.44 10.83
C LEU A 151 9.64 -24.78 11.23
N PHE A 152 8.82 -25.82 11.40
CA PHE A 152 9.29 -27.18 11.60
C PHE A 152 10.14 -27.64 10.41
N ALA A 153 9.61 -27.51 9.19
CA ALA A 153 10.32 -27.91 7.98
C ALA A 153 11.65 -27.16 7.83
N TYR A 154 11.67 -25.88 8.17
CA TYR A 154 12.88 -25.06 8.19
C TYR A 154 13.91 -25.59 9.19
N ARG A 155 13.52 -25.83 10.45
CA ARG A 155 14.40 -26.35 11.52
C ARG A 155 15.06 -27.67 11.13
N TYR A 156 14.37 -28.51 10.35
CA TYR A 156 14.89 -29.79 9.87
C TYR A 156 15.31 -29.76 8.39
N SER A 157 15.40 -28.60 7.75
CA SER A 157 15.85 -28.44 6.35
C SER A 157 15.09 -29.31 5.34
N ILE A 158 13.77 -29.37 5.44
CA ILE A 158 12.87 -30.13 4.57
C ILE A 158 12.25 -29.20 3.52
N SER A 159 13.02 -28.84 2.49
CA SER A 159 12.62 -27.82 1.51
C SER A 159 11.27 -28.12 0.82
N ALA A 160 10.97 -29.39 0.54
CA ALA A 160 9.69 -29.78 -0.06
C ALA A 160 8.49 -29.44 0.85
N LEU A 161 8.63 -29.65 2.16
CA LEU A 161 7.59 -29.33 3.13
C LEU A 161 7.49 -27.82 3.37
N MET A 162 8.61 -27.09 3.37
CA MET A 162 8.59 -25.62 3.42
C MET A 162 7.80 -25.05 2.24
N ASN A 163 8.10 -25.49 1.02
CA ASN A 163 7.41 -25.03 -0.19
C ASN A 163 5.91 -25.38 -0.15
N TYR A 164 5.57 -26.60 0.27
CA TYR A 164 4.18 -27.03 0.41
C TYR A 164 3.42 -26.19 1.45
N ALA A 165 3.97 -26.06 2.67
CA ALA A 165 3.35 -25.27 3.74
C ALA A 165 3.16 -23.80 3.37
N CYS A 166 4.13 -23.19 2.69
CA CYS A 166 4.04 -21.82 2.18
C CYS A 166 2.95 -21.67 1.11
N SER A 167 2.86 -22.63 0.18
CA SER A 167 1.84 -22.63 -0.87
C SER A 167 0.43 -22.79 -0.30
N GLN A 168 0.28 -23.67 0.69
CA GLN A 168 -1.00 -23.85 1.39
C GLN A 168 -1.40 -22.61 2.19
N LEU A 169 -0.46 -21.98 2.91
CA LEU A 169 -0.74 -20.71 3.59
C LEU A 169 -1.15 -19.60 2.61
N ALA A 170 -0.47 -19.50 1.46
CA ALA A 170 -0.85 -18.57 0.40
C ALA A 170 -2.28 -18.85 -0.10
N GLU A 171 -2.64 -20.12 -0.26
CA GLU A 171 -3.97 -20.53 -0.69
C GLU A 171 -5.06 -20.13 0.32
N GLU A 172 -4.82 -20.38 1.61
CA GLU A 172 -5.74 -19.99 2.68
C GLU A 172 -5.94 -18.47 2.76
N LEU A 173 -4.85 -17.70 2.70
CA LEU A 173 -4.91 -16.24 2.69
C LEU A 173 -5.69 -15.71 1.47
N ALA A 174 -5.46 -16.30 0.30
CA ALA A 174 -6.10 -15.86 -0.94
C ALA A 174 -7.56 -16.31 -1.11
N HIS A 175 -8.05 -17.18 -0.22
CA HIS A 175 -9.46 -17.59 -0.14
C HIS A 175 -10.10 -17.14 1.17
N TRP A 176 -9.50 -16.19 1.89
CA TRP A 176 -10.04 -15.73 3.14
C TRP A 176 -11.44 -15.14 2.98
N THR A 177 -12.45 -15.80 3.55
CA THR A 177 -13.86 -15.35 3.53
C THR A 177 -14.37 -14.91 4.90
N GLY A 178 -13.49 -14.70 5.87
CA GLY A 178 -13.87 -14.24 7.21
C GLY A 178 -14.51 -12.86 7.19
N SER A 179 -15.31 -12.53 8.21
CA SER A 179 -15.82 -11.17 8.39
C SER A 179 -14.67 -10.17 8.54
N GLU A 180 -14.84 -8.96 8.03
CA GLU A 180 -13.85 -7.86 8.18
C GLU A 180 -13.43 -7.66 9.64
N SER A 181 -14.40 -7.76 10.57
CA SER A 181 -14.17 -7.65 12.01
C SER A 181 -13.21 -8.71 12.58
N ASN A 182 -13.17 -9.91 11.98
CA ASN A 182 -12.30 -10.99 12.43
C ASN A 182 -10.99 -11.02 11.66
N PHE A 183 -10.92 -10.37 10.48
CA PHE A 183 -9.73 -10.35 9.66
C PHE A 183 -8.53 -9.78 10.43
N ILE A 184 -8.66 -8.57 11.00
CA ILE A 184 -7.54 -7.90 11.67
C ILE A 184 -7.05 -8.71 12.86
N HIS A 185 -7.95 -9.19 13.73
CA HIS A 185 -7.56 -9.99 14.89
C HIS A 185 -6.79 -11.25 14.47
N THR A 186 -7.30 -11.99 13.49
CA THR A 186 -6.66 -13.22 13.04
C THR A 186 -5.36 -12.98 12.29
N PHE A 187 -5.34 -12.01 11.37
CA PHE A 187 -4.16 -11.67 10.60
C PHE A 187 -3.06 -11.10 11.50
N LYS A 188 -3.42 -10.28 12.50
CA LYS A 188 -2.49 -9.78 13.53
C LYS A 188 -1.81 -10.92 14.28
N ALA A 189 -2.57 -11.91 14.75
CA ALA A 189 -2.00 -13.05 15.45
C ALA A 189 -1.07 -13.90 14.56
N LEU A 190 -1.42 -14.08 13.27
CA LEU A 190 -0.55 -14.75 12.30
C LEU A 190 0.75 -13.98 12.07
N VAL A 191 0.67 -12.66 11.87
CA VAL A 191 1.85 -11.80 11.69
C VAL A 191 2.72 -11.85 12.93
N GLN A 192 2.16 -11.65 14.13
CA GLN A 192 2.92 -11.76 15.38
C GLN A 192 3.59 -13.13 15.51
N HIS A 193 2.88 -14.22 15.24
CA HIS A 193 3.46 -15.57 15.30
C HIS A 193 4.64 -15.73 14.32
N VAL A 194 4.47 -15.33 13.07
CA VAL A 194 5.53 -15.44 12.05
C VAL A 194 6.73 -14.57 12.40
N TYR A 195 6.52 -13.32 12.81
CA TYR A 195 7.62 -12.37 13.06
C TYR A 195 8.36 -12.63 14.37
N ILE A 196 7.69 -13.20 15.38
CA ILE A 196 8.36 -13.63 16.63
C ILE A 196 9.22 -14.88 16.38
N ASN A 197 8.77 -15.81 15.53
CA ASN A 197 9.41 -17.11 15.38
C ASN A 197 10.34 -17.22 14.15
N CYS A 198 10.18 -16.36 13.14
CA CYS A 198 11.07 -16.30 11.96
C CYS A 198 12.20 -15.29 12.20
N ILE A 199 13.20 -15.68 12.99
CA ILE A 199 14.40 -14.85 13.26
C ILE A 199 15.49 -15.09 12.19
N VAL A 200 15.25 -15.99 11.22
CA VAL A 200 16.33 -16.60 10.42
C VAL A 200 16.48 -15.99 9.02
N ASP A 201 17.62 -16.28 8.37
CA ASP A 201 18.05 -15.79 7.04
C ASP A 201 17.00 -15.96 5.92
N ASP A 202 16.06 -16.88 6.08
CA ASP A 202 14.96 -17.11 5.14
C ASP A 202 13.71 -16.29 5.55
N ARG A 203 13.50 -15.17 4.84
CA ARG A 203 12.36 -14.27 5.04
C ARG A 203 11.10 -14.67 4.25
N SER A 204 11.05 -15.86 3.67
CA SER A 204 9.98 -16.24 2.72
C SER A 204 8.57 -16.13 3.31
N LEU A 205 8.33 -16.56 4.56
CA LEU A 205 7.03 -16.36 5.22
C LEU A 205 6.72 -14.88 5.51
N ARG A 206 7.70 -14.11 5.99
CA ARG A 206 7.53 -12.66 6.23
C ARG A 206 7.13 -11.95 4.94
N VAL A 207 7.83 -12.25 3.85
CA VAL A 207 7.57 -11.74 2.49
C VAL A 207 6.21 -12.19 1.99
N LEU A 208 5.80 -13.45 2.22
CA LEU A 208 4.46 -13.94 1.87
C LEU A 208 3.37 -13.09 2.53
N LEU A 209 3.45 -12.87 3.85
CA LEU A 209 2.46 -12.10 4.60
C LEU A 209 2.45 -10.63 4.19
N ALA A 210 3.63 -10.01 4.05
CA ALA A 210 3.77 -8.64 3.59
C ALA A 210 3.20 -8.45 2.19
N ARG A 211 3.47 -9.38 1.26
CA ARG A 211 2.93 -9.34 -0.10
C ARG A 211 1.42 -9.54 -0.13
N PHE A 212 0.88 -10.44 0.69
CA PHE A 212 -0.57 -10.60 0.81
C PHE A 212 -1.22 -9.32 1.35
N ALA A 213 -0.69 -8.77 2.44
CA ALA A 213 -1.13 -7.51 3.02
C ALA A 213 -1.09 -6.35 2.02
N ALA A 214 -0.04 -6.27 1.20
CA ALA A 214 0.05 -5.29 0.12
C ALA A 214 -1.08 -5.44 -0.91
N CYS A 215 -1.55 -6.66 -1.20
CA CYS A 215 -2.64 -6.90 -2.13
C CYS A 215 -4.01 -6.43 -1.60
N VAL A 216 -4.21 -6.48 -0.29
CA VAL A 216 -5.49 -6.15 0.37
C VAL A 216 -5.47 -4.82 1.11
N LEU A 217 -4.36 -4.08 1.06
CA LEU A 217 -4.10 -2.87 1.86
C LEU A 217 -5.25 -1.86 1.80
N VAL A 218 -5.83 -1.67 0.61
CA VAL A 218 -6.93 -0.71 0.37
C VAL A 218 -8.11 -0.95 1.29
N HIS A 219 -8.47 -2.22 1.51
CA HIS A 219 -9.61 -2.61 2.33
C HIS A 219 -9.24 -2.70 3.80
N VAL A 220 -8.06 -3.24 4.10
CA VAL A 220 -7.68 -3.52 5.50
C VAL A 220 -7.14 -2.30 6.24
N SER A 221 -6.63 -1.29 5.52
CA SER A 221 -6.06 -0.08 6.15
C SER A 221 -7.08 0.77 6.90
N ALA A 222 -8.37 0.64 6.55
CA ALA A 222 -9.47 1.33 7.23
C ALA A 222 -10.06 0.54 8.40
N LEU A 223 -9.65 -0.72 8.60
CA LEU A 223 -10.18 -1.55 9.68
C LEU A 223 -9.54 -1.20 11.02
N ASP A 224 -10.35 -1.21 12.07
CA ASP A 224 -9.89 -1.01 13.45
C ASP A 224 -8.81 -2.02 13.82
N GLY A 225 -7.70 -1.54 14.38
CA GLY A 225 -6.54 -2.35 14.78
C GLY A 225 -5.43 -2.50 13.72
N TRP A 226 -5.63 -2.04 12.49
CA TRP A 226 -4.58 -2.08 11.47
C TRP A 226 -3.35 -1.22 11.85
N ALA A 227 -3.57 0.02 12.26
CA ALA A 227 -2.50 0.92 12.70
C ALA A 227 -1.77 0.39 13.95
N GLU A 228 -2.51 -0.25 14.86
CA GLU A 228 -1.97 -0.89 16.06
C GLU A 228 -1.06 -2.07 15.67
N LEU A 229 -1.46 -2.91 14.72
CA LEU A 229 -0.62 -3.99 14.18
C LEU A 229 0.72 -3.46 13.63
N LEU A 230 0.69 -2.40 12.82
CA LEU A 230 1.91 -1.81 12.27
C LEU A 230 2.82 -1.27 13.39
N THR A 231 2.23 -0.65 14.42
CA THR A 231 2.95 -0.12 15.57
C THR A 231 3.58 -1.23 16.43
N GLU A 232 2.87 -2.34 16.63
CA GLU A 232 3.34 -3.47 17.44
C GLU A 232 4.40 -4.33 16.73
N VAL A 233 4.35 -4.42 15.41
CA VAL A 233 5.26 -5.26 14.61
C VAL A 233 5.95 -4.40 13.53
N PRO A 234 6.91 -3.54 13.91
CA PRO A 234 7.56 -2.59 13.00
C PRO A 234 8.34 -3.27 11.86
N ASP A 235 8.84 -4.47 12.11
CA ASP A 235 9.47 -5.32 11.11
C ASP A 235 8.50 -5.69 9.98
N PHE A 236 7.22 -5.91 10.31
CA PHE A 236 6.17 -6.20 9.33
C PHE A 236 5.80 -4.96 8.53
N GLU A 237 5.71 -3.78 9.17
CA GLU A 237 5.51 -2.51 8.47
C GLU A 237 6.61 -2.27 7.42
N THR A 238 7.86 -2.56 7.78
CA THR A 238 9.01 -2.43 6.88
C THR A 238 8.89 -3.37 5.67
N ASP A 239 8.63 -4.66 5.92
CA ASP A 239 8.48 -5.65 4.85
C ASP A 239 7.26 -5.36 3.96
N LEU A 240 6.16 -4.88 4.54
CA LEU A 240 4.98 -4.40 3.81
C LEU A 240 5.38 -3.24 2.88
N GLY A 241 6.08 -2.22 3.39
CA GLY A 241 6.56 -1.11 2.60
C GLY A 241 7.41 -1.54 1.39
N LEU A 242 8.30 -2.51 1.59
CA LEU A 242 9.13 -3.07 0.52
C LEU A 242 8.30 -3.78 -0.55
N GLU A 243 7.32 -4.60 -0.15
CA GLU A 243 6.47 -5.30 -1.11
C GLU A 243 5.50 -4.36 -1.85
N LEU A 244 5.09 -3.25 -1.23
CA LEU A 244 4.36 -2.19 -1.92
C LEU A 244 5.20 -1.54 -3.01
N VAL A 245 6.45 -1.16 -2.70
CA VAL A 245 7.40 -0.60 -3.69
C VAL A 245 7.65 -1.60 -4.83
N ARG A 246 7.82 -2.88 -4.49
CA ARG A 246 8.00 -3.96 -5.47
C ARG A 246 6.76 -4.12 -6.35
N GLY A 247 5.57 -4.03 -5.78
CA GLY A 247 4.30 -4.04 -6.50
C GLY A 247 4.21 -2.91 -7.53
N VAL A 248 4.60 -1.69 -7.15
CA VAL A 248 4.69 -0.53 -8.05
C VAL A 248 5.66 -0.80 -9.19
N GLN A 249 6.88 -1.27 -8.88
CA GLN A 249 7.91 -1.57 -9.87
C GLN A 249 7.45 -2.67 -10.85
N ASN A 250 6.85 -3.75 -10.34
CA ASN A 250 6.33 -4.83 -11.18
C ASN A 250 5.16 -4.38 -12.06
N GLY A 251 4.30 -3.50 -11.54
CA GLY A 251 3.21 -2.89 -12.30
C GLY A 251 3.71 -2.04 -13.46
N LEU A 252 4.78 -1.27 -13.25
CA LEU A 252 5.47 -0.51 -14.29
C LEU A 252 6.10 -1.41 -15.36
N MET A 253 6.56 -2.61 -14.98
CA MET A 253 7.17 -3.57 -15.89
C MET A 253 6.18 -4.38 -16.73
N GLN A 254 5.05 -4.78 -16.14
CA GLN A 254 4.10 -5.69 -16.81
C GLN A 254 3.18 -5.00 -17.82
N LYS A 255 2.96 -3.69 -17.70
CA LYS A 255 1.90 -3.00 -18.47
C LYS A 255 2.32 -2.44 -19.83
N ASN A 256 3.54 -2.71 -20.27
CA ASN A 256 4.16 -1.85 -21.24
C ASN A 256 4.64 -2.61 -22.49
N GLY A 257 3.99 -2.33 -23.61
CA GLY A 257 4.62 -2.34 -24.94
C GLY A 257 5.65 -1.21 -25.09
N LEU A 258 6.30 -0.81 -23.99
CA LEU A 258 7.42 0.10 -23.99
C LEU A 258 8.65 -0.68 -24.47
N THR A 259 9.48 0.00 -25.23
CA THR A 259 10.77 -0.53 -25.68
C THR A 259 11.68 -0.80 -24.48
N ASN A 260 12.64 -1.74 -24.61
CA ASN A 260 13.60 -2.05 -23.55
C ASN A 260 14.33 -0.79 -23.01
N GLU A 261 14.54 0.23 -23.86
CA GLU A 261 15.11 1.52 -23.45
C GLU A 261 14.20 2.28 -22.47
N GLN A 262 12.90 2.31 -22.74
CA GLN A 262 11.91 2.95 -21.86
C GLN A 262 11.79 2.20 -20.52
N SER A 263 11.75 0.86 -20.52
CA SER A 263 11.75 0.08 -19.28
C SER A 263 13.02 0.27 -18.43
N SER A 264 14.18 0.48 -19.08
CA SER A 264 15.43 0.83 -18.40
C SER A 264 15.43 2.25 -17.81
N LEU A 265 14.65 3.17 -18.39
CA LEU A 265 14.43 4.52 -17.87
C LEU A 265 13.49 4.53 -16.65
N LEU A 266 12.56 3.57 -16.57
CA LEU A 266 11.55 3.48 -15.51
C LEU A 266 12.07 2.89 -14.18
N THR A 267 13.27 2.29 -14.15
CA THR A 267 13.81 1.63 -12.94
C THR A 267 15.05 2.34 -12.38
N PRO A 268 15.06 2.83 -11.13
CA PRO A 268 13.94 3.03 -10.22
C PRO A 268 13.53 4.51 -10.26
N LEU A 269 12.44 4.85 -10.97
CA LEU A 269 11.85 6.19 -10.88
C LEU A 269 11.31 6.49 -9.50
N VAL A 270 11.01 5.46 -8.73
CA VAL A 270 10.50 5.53 -7.37
C VAL A 270 11.59 5.11 -6.41
N ARG A 271 11.75 5.83 -5.31
CA ARG A 271 12.74 5.53 -4.27
C ARG A 271 12.43 4.22 -3.53
N GLU A 272 13.46 3.51 -3.10
CA GLU A 272 13.33 2.19 -2.45
C GLU A 272 12.70 2.29 -1.05
N ASP A 273 13.01 3.36 -0.33
CA ASP A 273 12.50 3.68 1.01
C ASP A 273 11.21 4.54 0.97
N LEU A 274 10.50 4.54 -0.17
CA LEU A 274 9.34 5.40 -0.40
C LEU A 274 8.32 5.32 0.72
N TRP A 275 7.90 4.10 1.05
CA TRP A 275 6.79 3.91 1.97
C TRP A 275 7.17 4.29 3.40
N PRO A 276 8.27 3.79 3.99
CA PRO A 276 8.74 4.24 5.30
C PRO A 276 8.96 5.77 5.35
N PHE A 277 9.55 6.34 4.30
CA PHE A 277 9.77 7.79 4.23
C PHE A 277 8.46 8.57 4.20
N PHE A 278 7.49 8.16 3.37
CA PHE A 278 6.23 8.87 3.24
C PHE A 278 5.43 8.84 4.54
N ILE A 279 5.31 7.67 5.18
CA ILE A 279 4.60 7.53 6.45
C ILE A 279 5.28 8.39 7.53
N SER A 280 6.61 8.30 7.66
CA SER A 280 7.37 9.06 8.68
C SER A 280 7.28 10.58 8.51
N ASN A 281 6.98 11.08 7.30
CA ASN A 281 6.95 12.51 6.99
C ASN A 281 5.56 13.01 6.59
N GLN A 282 4.51 12.18 6.68
CA GLN A 282 3.20 12.47 6.10
C GLN A 282 2.61 13.78 6.63
N GLU A 283 2.62 13.96 7.95
CA GLU A 283 2.12 15.18 8.61
C GLU A 283 2.92 16.41 8.17
N GLN A 284 4.25 16.31 8.12
CA GLN A 284 5.11 17.40 7.65
C GLN A 284 4.83 17.77 6.20
N ILE A 285 4.66 16.78 5.32
CA ILE A 285 4.36 16.99 3.89
C ILE A 285 3.01 17.69 3.72
N LEU A 286 1.98 17.22 4.42
CA LEU A 286 0.63 17.78 4.35
C LEU A 286 0.58 19.20 4.93
N SER A 287 1.24 19.41 6.08
CA SER A 287 1.36 20.72 6.72
C SER A 287 2.07 21.72 5.79
N PHE A 288 3.23 21.34 5.26
CA PHE A 288 3.98 22.16 4.31
C PHE A 288 3.15 22.52 3.09
N TRP A 289 2.49 21.55 2.46
CA TRP A 289 1.67 21.80 1.28
C TRP A 289 0.51 22.75 1.58
N SER A 290 -0.18 22.54 2.70
CA SER A 290 -1.30 23.38 3.12
C SER A 290 -0.87 24.81 3.38
N THR A 291 0.28 25.01 4.06
CA THR A 291 0.86 26.34 4.28
C THR A 291 1.28 27.01 2.98
N LEU A 292 1.98 26.27 2.10
CA LEU A 292 2.41 26.78 0.80
C LEU A 292 1.22 27.24 -0.05
N VAL A 293 0.19 26.41 -0.15
CA VAL A 293 -1.05 26.75 -0.87
C VAL A 293 -1.72 27.95 -0.23
N SER A 294 -1.90 27.98 1.08
CA SER A 294 -2.57 29.10 1.78
C SER A 294 -1.86 30.42 1.51
N ASN A 295 -0.53 30.44 1.59
CA ASN A 295 0.28 31.65 1.36
C ASN A 295 0.29 32.13 -0.09
N THR A 296 -0.25 31.35 -1.04
CA THR A 296 -0.14 31.62 -2.48
C THR A 296 -1.46 31.54 -3.25
N SER A 297 -2.57 31.21 -2.59
CA SER A 297 -3.88 31.01 -3.24
C SER A 297 -4.71 32.27 -3.43
N GLU A 298 -4.36 33.39 -2.79
CA GLU A 298 -5.19 34.60 -2.73
C GLU A 298 -5.08 35.53 -3.97
N ILE A 299 -4.62 35.04 -5.12
CA ILE A 299 -4.52 35.89 -6.32
C ILE A 299 -5.91 36.03 -6.98
N SER A 300 -6.66 37.03 -6.51
CA SER A 300 -7.91 37.49 -7.12
C SER A 300 -7.65 38.42 -8.32
N THR A 301 -8.67 38.69 -9.14
CA THR A 301 -8.63 39.74 -10.16
C THR A 301 -8.35 41.14 -9.59
N ALA A 302 -8.66 41.34 -8.30
CA ALA A 302 -8.35 42.56 -7.54
C ALA A 302 -6.95 42.56 -6.91
N ALA A 303 -6.16 41.49 -7.07
CA ALA A 303 -4.81 41.42 -6.51
C ALA A 303 -3.96 42.59 -7.00
N THR A 304 -3.19 43.19 -6.10
CA THR A 304 -2.23 44.25 -6.43
C THR A 304 -0.94 43.65 -7.00
N ASP A 305 -0.11 44.47 -7.64
CA ASP A 305 1.20 44.01 -8.11
C ASP A 305 2.08 43.53 -6.95
N LYS A 306 1.95 44.15 -5.77
CA LYS A 306 2.65 43.73 -4.55
C LYS A 306 2.22 42.34 -4.09
N ASP A 307 0.93 42.01 -4.19
CA ASP A 307 0.43 40.67 -3.83
C ASP A 307 1.02 39.60 -4.76
N ILE A 308 1.04 39.88 -6.07
CA ILE A 308 1.64 39.00 -7.07
C ILE A 308 3.14 38.82 -6.81
N GLN A 309 3.84 39.90 -6.46
CA GLN A 309 5.26 39.85 -6.11
C GLN A 309 5.51 38.99 -4.86
N ASN A 310 4.74 39.18 -3.79
CA ASN A 310 4.85 38.40 -2.55
C ASN A 310 4.66 36.90 -2.81
N VAL A 311 3.70 36.52 -3.66
CA VAL A 311 3.47 35.12 -4.02
C VAL A 311 4.67 34.55 -4.77
N PHE A 312 5.21 35.25 -5.78
CA PHE A 312 6.40 34.79 -6.49
C PHE A 312 7.62 34.67 -5.58
N GLN A 313 7.83 35.64 -4.68
CA GLN A 313 8.93 35.60 -3.72
C GLN A 313 8.79 34.41 -2.76
N THR A 314 7.59 34.14 -2.26
CA THR A 314 7.33 33.00 -1.35
C THR A 314 7.72 31.68 -2.01
N VAL A 315 7.28 31.46 -3.25
CA VAL A 315 7.60 30.23 -3.98
C VAL A 315 9.09 30.17 -4.36
N ASP A 316 9.67 31.28 -4.81
CA ASP A 316 11.07 31.31 -5.25
C ASP A 316 12.05 31.16 -4.09
N ASN A 317 11.72 31.68 -2.90
CA ASN A 317 12.52 31.47 -1.70
C ASN A 317 12.66 29.99 -1.36
N ILE A 318 11.59 29.20 -1.55
CA ILE A 318 11.64 27.74 -1.37
C ILE A 318 12.49 27.09 -2.47
N ILE A 319 12.24 27.44 -3.73
CA ILE A 319 12.98 26.88 -4.88
C ILE A 319 14.49 27.15 -4.79
N SER A 320 14.88 28.30 -4.23
CA SER A 320 16.29 28.74 -4.14
C SER A 320 17.04 28.18 -2.93
N ASP A 321 16.31 27.67 -1.94
CA ASP A 321 16.90 27.24 -0.67
C ASP A 321 17.43 25.81 -0.80
N GLU A 322 18.72 25.69 -1.10
CA GLU A 322 19.41 24.40 -1.28
C GLU A 322 19.38 23.50 -0.02
N LYS A 323 19.09 24.07 1.15
CA LYS A 323 19.05 23.31 2.42
C LYS A 323 17.74 22.56 2.61
N ARG A 324 16.71 22.87 1.83
CA ARG A 324 15.39 22.24 1.95
C ARG A 324 15.39 20.82 1.39
N PRO A 325 14.53 19.94 1.92
CA PRO A 325 14.29 18.63 1.33
C PRO A 325 13.85 18.74 -0.14
N TYR A 326 14.33 17.81 -0.96
CA TYR A 326 14.04 17.79 -2.40
C TYR A 326 12.54 17.82 -2.74
N TRP A 327 11.68 17.20 -1.91
CA TRP A 327 10.24 17.12 -2.14
C TRP A 327 9.55 18.48 -1.96
N GLU A 328 10.09 19.34 -1.09
CA GLU A 328 9.60 20.72 -0.94
C GLU A 328 9.86 21.53 -2.22
N HIS A 329 11.04 21.38 -2.84
CA HIS A 329 11.34 22.04 -4.12
C HIS A 329 10.38 21.61 -5.23
N ARG A 330 10.08 20.31 -5.32
CA ARG A 330 9.15 19.75 -6.31
C ARG A 330 7.75 20.32 -6.12
N LEU A 331 7.26 20.37 -4.88
CA LEU A 331 5.97 20.99 -4.56
C LEU A 331 5.95 22.49 -4.84
N ALA A 332 7.02 23.21 -4.54
CA ALA A 332 7.16 24.63 -4.89
C ALA A 332 7.10 24.87 -6.40
N TYR A 333 7.74 24.01 -7.21
CA TYR A 333 7.61 24.06 -8.67
C TYR A 333 6.17 23.80 -9.15
N VAL A 334 5.47 22.84 -8.55
CA VAL A 334 4.05 22.59 -8.85
C VAL A 334 3.21 23.82 -8.51
N GLN A 335 3.44 24.42 -7.34
CA GLN A 335 2.71 25.62 -6.93
C GLN A 335 3.04 26.83 -7.81
N LEU A 336 4.29 26.99 -8.25
CA LEU A 336 4.67 28.00 -9.24
C LEU A 336 3.81 27.86 -10.51
N ASN A 337 3.63 26.65 -11.03
CA ASN A 337 2.79 26.42 -12.21
C ASN A 337 1.31 26.72 -11.95
N ARG A 338 0.80 26.45 -10.73
CA ARG A 338 -0.57 26.82 -10.33
C ARG A 338 -0.76 28.33 -10.30
N VAL A 339 0.17 29.06 -9.67
CA VAL A 339 0.20 30.53 -9.63
C VAL A 339 0.25 31.11 -11.04
N LEU A 340 1.14 30.62 -11.91
CA LEU A 340 1.21 31.07 -13.30
C LEU A 340 -0.08 30.79 -14.07
N THR A 341 -0.74 29.67 -13.79
CA THR A 341 -2.01 29.32 -14.43
C THR A 341 -3.16 30.21 -13.95
N SER A 342 -3.21 30.57 -12.67
CA SER A 342 -4.22 31.50 -12.11
C SER A 342 -3.99 32.95 -12.56
N LEU A 343 -2.75 33.35 -12.84
CA LEU A 343 -2.44 34.68 -13.35
C LEU A 343 -2.88 34.91 -14.80
N LYS A 344 -2.97 33.87 -15.63
CA LYS A 344 -3.40 33.99 -17.04
C LYS A 344 -4.73 34.73 -17.22
N PRO A 345 -5.85 34.34 -16.56
CA PRO A 345 -7.11 35.07 -16.67
C PRO A 345 -7.02 36.51 -16.14
N ILE A 346 -6.20 36.77 -15.12
CA ILE A 346 -6.01 38.11 -14.55
C ILE A 346 -5.27 39.02 -15.54
N ILE A 347 -4.21 38.53 -16.17
CA ILE A 347 -3.47 39.26 -17.21
C ILE A 347 -4.38 39.54 -18.41
N ASN A 348 -5.17 38.56 -18.83
CA ASN A 348 -6.16 38.74 -19.89
C ASN A 348 -7.16 39.85 -19.55
N TYR A 349 -7.74 39.81 -18.35
CA TYR A 349 -8.67 40.83 -17.87
C TYR A 349 -8.03 42.22 -17.87
N ARG A 350 -6.84 42.38 -17.26
CA ARG A 350 -6.12 43.66 -17.21
C ARG A 350 -5.76 44.17 -18.60
N ARG A 351 -5.40 43.28 -19.54
CA ARG A 351 -5.12 43.64 -20.94
C ARG A 351 -6.37 44.15 -21.67
N GLN A 352 -7.53 43.51 -21.48
CA GLN A 352 -8.80 43.94 -22.05
C GLN A 352 -9.22 45.34 -21.57
N HIS A 353 -8.82 45.73 -20.35
CA HIS A 353 -9.13 47.02 -19.75
C HIS A 353 -8.02 48.08 -19.97
N GLY A 354 -7.06 47.81 -20.87
CA GLY A 354 -6.01 48.78 -21.23
C GLY A 354 -4.92 48.99 -20.17
N LEU A 355 -4.89 48.20 -19.09
CA LEU A 355 -3.88 48.30 -18.04
C LEU A 355 -2.50 47.78 -18.48
N PHE A 356 -2.45 46.98 -19.56
CA PHE A 356 -1.21 46.57 -20.20
C PHE A 356 -1.12 47.12 -21.62
N ARG A 357 -0.02 47.80 -21.94
CA ARG A 357 0.29 48.21 -23.31
C ARG A 357 0.56 46.97 -24.16
N SER A 358 -0.33 46.68 -25.10
CA SER A 358 -0.15 45.60 -26.06
C SER A 358 0.95 46.00 -27.05
N HIS A 359 2.10 45.34 -26.97
CA HIS A 359 3.19 45.45 -27.94
C HIS A 359 3.23 44.18 -28.80
N ARG A 360 3.57 44.34 -30.09
CA ARG A 360 3.71 43.20 -31.01
C ARG A 360 4.81 42.27 -30.49
N GLY A 361 4.49 40.99 -30.28
CA GLY A 361 5.41 40.00 -29.70
C GLY A 361 5.38 39.88 -28.16
N HIS A 362 4.60 40.71 -27.47
CA HIS A 362 4.45 40.67 -26.02
C HIS A 362 3.19 39.87 -25.62
N ASP A 363 3.29 38.55 -25.63
CA ASP A 363 2.21 37.65 -25.24
C ASP A 363 2.03 37.59 -23.71
N ASN A 364 0.99 36.89 -23.24
CA ASN A 364 0.74 36.75 -21.80
C ASN A 364 1.89 36.03 -21.08
N SER A 365 2.58 35.12 -21.78
CA SER A 365 3.74 34.39 -21.25
C SER A 365 4.89 35.34 -20.93
N THR A 366 5.12 36.31 -21.81
CA THR A 366 6.13 37.34 -21.62
C THR A 366 5.77 38.28 -20.46
N VAL A 367 4.50 38.68 -20.35
CA VAL A 367 4.02 39.48 -19.21
C VAL A 367 4.21 38.72 -17.89
N MET A 368 3.85 37.43 -17.82
CA MET A 368 4.08 36.60 -16.63
C MET A 368 5.56 36.50 -16.27
N LEU A 369 6.43 36.31 -17.26
CA LEU A 369 7.87 36.27 -17.04
C LEU A 369 8.39 37.62 -16.51
N ASP A 370 7.91 38.73 -17.05
CA ASP A 370 8.30 40.07 -16.60
C ASP A 370 7.82 40.34 -15.18
N MET A 371 6.59 39.97 -14.83
CA MET A 371 6.08 40.06 -13.46
C MET A 371 6.95 39.27 -12.49
N TYR A 372 7.34 38.04 -12.85
CA TYR A 372 8.20 37.21 -12.00
C TYR A 372 9.62 37.79 -11.90
N VAL A 373 10.18 38.32 -13.00
CA VAL A 373 11.47 39.03 -12.98
C VAL A 373 11.43 40.25 -12.08
N MET A 374 10.36 41.05 -12.16
CA MET A 374 10.17 42.23 -11.31
C MET A 374 10.01 41.84 -9.84
N ALA A 375 9.25 40.78 -9.55
CA ALA A 375 9.06 40.28 -8.18
C ALA A 375 10.36 39.88 -7.49
N LEU A 376 11.37 39.46 -8.25
CA LEU A 376 12.67 39.09 -7.69
C LEU A 376 13.68 40.23 -7.70
N GLU A 377 13.33 41.43 -8.17
CA GLU A 377 14.18 42.64 -8.12
C GLU A 377 15.61 42.42 -8.68
N GLY A 378 15.75 41.57 -9.70
CA GLY A 378 17.06 41.26 -10.29
C GLY A 378 17.93 40.28 -9.51
N ARG A 379 17.42 39.68 -8.41
CA ARG A 379 18.10 38.60 -7.67
C ARG A 379 18.52 37.41 -8.54
N LYS A 380 17.78 37.17 -9.63
CA LYS A 380 18.04 36.10 -10.59
C LYS A 380 18.05 36.59 -12.03
N PRO A 381 18.93 36.05 -12.88
CA PRO A 381 18.91 36.37 -14.30
C PRO A 381 17.60 35.87 -14.94
N ARG A 382 17.06 36.64 -15.88
CA ARG A 382 15.83 36.31 -16.63
C ARG A 382 15.81 34.87 -17.18
N ARG A 383 16.97 34.37 -17.63
CA ARG A 383 17.11 33.00 -18.15
C ARG A 383 16.82 31.93 -17.10
N GLU A 384 17.20 32.15 -15.85
CA GLU A 384 16.95 31.22 -14.75
C GLU A 384 15.47 31.24 -14.34
N ILE A 385 14.85 32.42 -14.32
CA ILE A 385 13.41 32.55 -14.06
C ILE A 385 12.60 31.84 -15.14
N ALA A 386 12.97 32.03 -16.41
CA ALA A 386 12.37 31.29 -17.53
C ALA A 386 12.57 29.77 -17.40
N ARG A 387 13.74 29.33 -16.91
CA ARG A 387 14.00 27.92 -16.60
C ARG A 387 13.08 27.42 -15.48
N ASN A 388 12.88 28.18 -14.40
CA ASN A 388 12.00 27.82 -13.30
C ASN A 388 10.53 27.68 -13.74
N ILE A 389 10.05 28.58 -14.61
CA ILE A 389 8.72 28.46 -15.22
C ILE A 389 8.58 27.14 -15.99
N ARG A 390 9.59 26.78 -16.81
CA ARG A 390 9.59 25.51 -17.56
C ARG A 390 9.61 24.30 -16.63
N LEU A 391 10.44 24.33 -15.59
CA LEU A 391 10.51 23.26 -14.58
C LEU A 391 9.19 23.13 -13.81
N GLY A 392 8.55 24.25 -13.45
CA GLY A 392 7.24 24.26 -12.80
C GLY A 392 6.19 23.51 -13.61
N LYS A 393 6.11 23.81 -14.91
CA LYS A 393 5.20 23.10 -15.82
C LYS A 393 5.52 21.60 -15.88
N ARG A 394 6.79 21.23 -16.06
CA ARG A 394 7.22 19.82 -16.19
C ARG A 394 6.98 19.02 -14.92
N TRP A 395 7.25 19.59 -13.75
CA TRP A 395 6.93 18.97 -12.46
C TRP A 395 5.42 18.80 -12.27
N SER A 396 4.63 19.81 -12.63
CA SER A 396 3.17 19.73 -12.57
C SER A 396 2.59 18.60 -13.43
N LEU A 397 3.19 18.30 -14.58
CA LEU A 397 2.82 17.16 -15.42
C LEU A 397 3.24 15.84 -14.78
N SER A 398 4.49 15.77 -14.34
CA SER A 398 5.11 14.52 -13.88
C SER A 398 4.56 14.05 -12.54
N ILE A 399 4.11 14.97 -11.69
CA ILE A 399 3.51 14.66 -10.40
C ILE A 399 2.02 14.31 -10.54
N ALA A 400 1.39 14.59 -11.69
CA ALA A 400 -0.02 14.27 -11.98
C ALA A 400 -1.00 14.62 -10.84
N LYS A 401 -0.77 15.77 -10.19
CA LYS A 401 -1.54 16.24 -9.02
C LYS A 401 -1.51 15.27 -7.82
N SER A 402 -0.42 14.54 -7.60
CA SER A 402 -0.27 13.65 -6.45
C SER A 402 0.82 14.13 -5.49
N LEU A 403 0.46 14.45 -4.23
CA LEU A 403 1.45 14.75 -3.20
C LEU A 403 2.44 13.58 -3.03
N PHE A 404 1.90 12.37 -3.10
CA PHE A 404 2.68 11.14 -3.02
C PHE A 404 3.78 11.09 -4.07
N LEU A 405 3.48 11.35 -5.35
CA LEU A 405 4.49 11.31 -6.41
C LEU A 405 5.61 12.34 -6.25
N ALA A 406 5.31 13.51 -5.68
CA ALA A 406 6.34 14.51 -5.38
C ALA A 406 7.41 13.97 -4.43
N VAL A 407 7.02 13.08 -3.53
CA VAL A 407 7.89 12.43 -2.54
C VAL A 407 8.47 11.12 -3.08
N ALA A 408 7.65 10.32 -3.77
CA ALA A 408 7.97 9.00 -4.30
C ALA A 408 9.12 9.01 -5.30
N TYR A 409 9.21 10.06 -6.11
CA TYR A 409 10.19 10.08 -7.17
C TYR A 409 11.63 10.11 -6.66
N SER A 410 12.48 9.29 -7.28
CA SER A 410 13.92 9.30 -7.05
C SER A 410 14.59 10.48 -7.77
N ASN A 411 15.88 10.71 -7.50
CA ASN A 411 16.69 11.73 -8.17
C ASN A 411 16.81 11.50 -9.69
N ARG A 412 16.48 10.29 -10.18
CA ARG A 412 16.45 10.00 -11.62
C ARG A 412 15.38 10.83 -12.33
N VAL A 413 14.24 11.05 -11.68
CA VAL A 413 13.17 11.89 -12.23
C VAL A 413 13.63 13.32 -12.36
N ASP A 414 14.36 13.88 -11.39
CA ASP A 414 14.94 15.22 -11.51
C ASP A 414 15.79 15.39 -12.77
N THR A 415 16.54 14.35 -13.14
CA THR A 415 17.35 14.34 -14.37
C THR A 415 16.46 14.41 -15.62
N ILE A 416 15.41 13.59 -15.69
CA ILE A 416 14.42 13.58 -16.79
C ILE A 416 13.66 14.91 -16.88
N ILE A 417 13.33 15.51 -15.73
CA ILE A 417 12.65 16.81 -15.68
C ILE A 417 13.55 17.94 -16.17
N ARG A 418 14.84 17.88 -15.83
CA ARG A 418 15.83 18.89 -16.26
C ARG A 418 16.27 18.72 -17.71
N ASP A 419 16.11 17.53 -18.29
CA ASP A 419 16.31 17.30 -19.71
C ASP A 419 15.13 17.83 -20.54
N PHE A 420 15.29 19.03 -21.10
CA PHE A 420 14.27 19.67 -21.91
C PHE A 420 14.03 19.03 -23.29
N SER A 421 14.80 18.01 -23.69
CA SER A 421 14.53 17.22 -24.90
C SER A 421 13.35 16.26 -24.69
N VAL A 422 13.11 15.82 -23.44
CA VAL A 422 12.00 14.94 -23.09
C VAL A 422 10.66 15.66 -23.27
N THR A 423 9.73 15.03 -23.98
CA THR A 423 8.43 15.63 -24.33
C THR A 423 7.47 15.69 -23.14
N HIS A 424 6.50 16.61 -23.19
CA HIS A 424 5.45 16.69 -22.16
C HIS A 424 4.57 15.44 -22.13
N SER A 425 4.26 14.85 -23.30
CA SER A 425 3.44 13.63 -23.37
C SER A 425 4.13 12.44 -22.71
N PHE A 426 5.45 12.33 -22.84
CA PHE A 426 6.21 11.30 -22.13
C PHE A 426 6.10 11.48 -20.61
N LEU A 427 6.29 12.71 -20.10
CA LEU A 427 6.16 13.00 -18.67
C LEU A 427 4.76 12.66 -18.13
N GLU A 428 3.71 12.99 -18.88
CA GLU A 428 2.33 12.65 -18.53
C GLU A 428 2.08 11.13 -18.52
N SER A 429 2.60 10.39 -19.50
CA SER A 429 2.48 8.92 -19.55
C SER A 429 3.15 8.28 -18.34
N VAL A 430 4.41 8.65 -18.07
CA VAL A 430 5.18 8.14 -16.93
C VAL A 430 4.46 8.45 -15.62
N ALA A 431 3.94 9.66 -15.46
CA ALA A 431 3.18 10.04 -14.28
C ALA A 431 1.91 9.23 -14.12
N CYS A 432 1.13 9.05 -15.19
CA CYS A 432 -0.11 8.29 -15.17
C CYS A 432 0.13 6.81 -14.84
N GLU A 433 1.15 6.21 -15.46
CA GLU A 433 1.56 4.82 -15.22
C GLU A 433 2.06 4.64 -13.78
N THR A 434 2.92 5.53 -13.30
CA THR A 434 3.43 5.48 -11.93
C THR A 434 2.30 5.67 -10.93
N LEU A 435 1.43 6.65 -11.13
CA LEU A 435 0.26 6.88 -10.29
C LEU A 435 -0.66 5.66 -10.28
N GLN A 436 -0.90 5.04 -11.43
CA GLN A 436 -1.74 3.85 -11.52
C GLN A 436 -1.10 2.65 -10.83
N ALA A 437 0.22 2.48 -10.97
CA ALA A 437 0.97 1.44 -10.27
C ALA A 437 0.92 1.68 -8.74
N CYS A 438 1.10 2.93 -8.31
CA CYS A 438 0.95 3.33 -6.91
C CYS A 438 -0.47 3.09 -6.39
N ARG A 439 -1.53 3.46 -7.12
CA ARG A 439 -2.92 3.19 -6.70
C ARG A 439 -3.21 1.70 -6.59
N LYS A 440 -2.69 0.89 -7.52
CA LYS A 440 -2.85 -0.56 -7.48
C LYS A 440 -2.13 -1.19 -6.27
N ALA A 441 -0.96 -0.68 -5.92
CA ALA A 441 -0.18 -1.21 -4.81
C ALA A 441 -0.66 -0.67 -3.45
N LEU A 442 -0.96 0.62 -3.36
CA LEU A 442 -1.16 1.36 -2.11
C LEU A 442 -2.62 1.70 -1.82
N GLY A 443 -3.51 1.54 -2.80
CA GLY A 443 -4.89 2.04 -2.75
C GLY A 443 -5.05 3.51 -3.10
N ASP A 444 -6.30 3.92 -3.28
CA ASP A 444 -6.64 5.30 -3.63
C ASP A 444 -6.36 6.29 -2.48
N GLY A 445 -6.45 5.83 -1.23
CA GLY A 445 -6.20 6.64 -0.03
C GLY A 445 -4.76 7.15 0.09
N ALA A 446 -3.79 6.42 -0.47
CA ALA A 446 -2.38 6.83 -0.46
C ALA A 446 -2.08 7.96 -1.47
N VAL A 447 -2.97 8.20 -2.43
CA VAL A 447 -2.76 9.15 -3.51
C VAL A 447 -3.57 10.42 -3.23
N VAL A 448 -3.14 11.17 -2.21
CA VAL A 448 -3.73 12.48 -1.90
C VAL A 448 -3.57 13.42 -3.10
N SER A 449 -4.70 13.89 -3.63
CA SER A 449 -4.74 14.82 -4.75
C SER A 449 -4.31 16.24 -4.31
N LEU A 450 -3.45 16.87 -5.10
CA LEU A 450 -3.06 18.28 -5.02
C LEU A 450 -4.18 19.23 -5.44
#